data_AF-A0A3N5IA86-F1
#
_entry.id   AF-A0A3N5IA86-F1
#
_cell.length_a   1.000
_cell.length_b   1.000
_cell.length_c   1.000
_cell.angle_alpha   90.00
_cell.angle_beta   90.00
_cell.angle_gamma   90.00
#
_symmetry.space_group_name_H-M   'P 1'
#
loop_
_entity.id
_entity.type
_entity.pdbx_description
1 polymer ?
#
loop_
_entity_poly.entity_id
_entity_poly.type
_entity_poly.pdbx_seq_one_letter_code
_entity_poly.pdbx_strand_id
1 'polypeptide(L)'
;MPKKEYGQRCPVARTLELVGDRWTLLIVRDLLGGTRRFQDLQTGLPGLAPNILSDRLKLMEEHGLVTRRFYSDHPPRAEYA
;
A
#
# COMPACT_ATOMS: atom_id res chain seq x y z
N MET A 1 -10.56 8.67 -1.71
CA MET A 1 -10.64 8.87 -3.18
C MET A 1 -11.46 7.74 -3.75
N PRO A 2 -12.44 7.99 -4.63
CA PRO A 2 -13.22 6.93 -5.24
C PRO A 2 -12.29 6.00 -6.04
N LYS A 3 -12.49 4.69 -5.90
CA LYS A 3 -11.82 3.66 -6.70
C LYS A 3 -12.15 3.99 -8.16
N LYS A 4 -11.15 4.13 -9.03
CA LYS A 4 -11.42 4.25 -10.46
C LYS A 4 -11.96 2.90 -10.91
N GLU A 5 -13.24 2.84 -11.23
CA GLU A 5 -13.86 1.65 -11.81
C GLU A 5 -13.88 1.82 -13.33
N TYR A 6 -13.25 0.90 -14.04
CA TYR A 6 -13.19 0.97 -15.50
C TYR A 6 -14.44 0.35 -16.16
N GLY A 7 -15.25 -0.39 -15.40
CA GLY A 7 -16.51 -0.99 -15.88
C GLY A 7 -16.34 -2.10 -16.93
N GLN A 8 -15.12 -2.60 -17.10
CA GLN A 8 -14.79 -3.63 -18.09
C GLN A 8 -14.56 -4.99 -17.42
N ARG A 9 -15.10 -6.06 -18.01
CA ARG A 9 -14.78 -7.45 -17.58
C ARG A 9 -13.43 -7.92 -18.17
N CYS A 10 -12.40 -7.12 -17.95
CA CYS A 10 -11.04 -7.40 -18.39
C CYS A 10 -10.12 -7.55 -17.15
N PRO A 11 -9.38 -8.66 -17.01
CA PRO A 11 -8.46 -8.85 -15.89
C PRO A 11 -7.44 -7.71 -15.75
N VAL A 12 -6.94 -7.19 -16.87
CA VAL A 12 -5.99 -6.07 -16.90
C VAL A 12 -6.62 -4.80 -16.32
N ALA A 13 -7.86 -4.49 -16.72
CA ALA A 13 -8.59 -3.35 -16.18
C ALA A 13 -8.78 -3.50 -14.67
N ARG A 14 -9.20 -4.68 -14.20
CA ARG A 14 -9.37 -4.97 -12.77
C ARG A 14 -8.06 -4.84 -11.98
N THR A 15 -6.94 -5.27 -12.54
CA THR A 15 -5.62 -5.08 -11.92
C THR A 15 -5.27 -3.59 -11.84
N LEU A 16 -5.55 -2.81 -12.90
CA LEU A 16 -5.33 -1.35 -12.89
C LEU A 16 -6.17 -0.62 -11.85
N GLU A 17 -7.34 -1.12 -11.46
CA GLU A 17 -8.13 -0.52 -10.35
C GLU A 17 -7.40 -0.63 -9.00
N LEU A 18 -6.48 -1.59 -8.87
CA LEU A 18 -5.68 -1.83 -7.67
C LEU A 18 -4.32 -1.13 -7.74
N VAL A 19 -3.59 -1.33 -8.84
CA VAL A 19 -2.20 -0.85 -8.99
C VAL A 19 -2.08 0.48 -9.76
N GLY A 20 -3.14 0.93 -10.41
CA GLY A 20 -3.14 2.15 -11.23
C GLY A 20 -3.19 3.46 -10.44
N ASP A 21 -3.24 3.39 -9.11
CA ASP A 21 -3.01 4.57 -8.27
C ASP A 21 -1.51 4.88 -8.17
N ARG A 22 -1.18 6.18 -8.29
CA ARG A 22 0.21 6.66 -8.22
C ARG A 22 0.94 6.15 -6.99
N TRP A 23 0.29 6.11 -5.83
CA TRP A 23 0.96 5.76 -4.58
C TRP A 23 1.17 4.27 -4.42
N THR A 24 0.26 3.42 -4.93
CA THR A 24 0.42 1.96 -4.87
C THR A 24 1.76 1.54 -5.45
N LEU A 25 2.12 2.01 -6.64
CA LEU A 25 3.39 1.64 -7.29
C LEU A 25 4.62 2.18 -6.55
N LEU A 26 4.52 3.36 -5.94
CA LEU A 26 5.62 3.94 -5.16
C LEU A 26 5.83 3.20 -3.83
N ILE A 27 4.75 2.76 -3.18
CA ILE A 27 4.82 1.91 -1.99
C ILE A 27 5.47 0.57 -2.36
N VAL A 28 5.02 -0.09 -3.43
CA VAL A 28 5.64 -1.34 -3.92
C VAL A 28 7.13 -1.14 -4.18
N ARG A 29 7.52 -0.08 -4.89
CA ARG A 29 8.93 0.25 -5.15
C ARG A 29 9.75 0.32 -3.86
N ASP A 30 9.24 0.98 -2.82
CA ASP A 30 9.97 1.13 -1.56
C ASP A 30 10.09 -0.20 -0.79
N LEU A 31 9.07 -1.06 -0.88
CA LEU A 31 9.04 -2.40 -0.27
C LEU A 31 9.90 -3.43 -1.03
N LEU A 32 10.13 -3.26 -2.33
CA LEU A 32 11.11 -4.06 -3.08
C LEU A 32 12.53 -3.92 -2.52
N GLY A 33 12.81 -2.82 -1.79
CA GLY A 33 14.06 -2.60 -1.07
C GLY A 33 14.11 -3.23 0.32
N GLY A 34 13.12 -4.07 0.69
CA GLY A 34 13.01 -4.75 1.98
C GLY A 34 11.86 -4.21 2.84
N THR A 35 11.68 -4.83 4.01
CA THR A 35 10.62 -4.45 4.95
C THR A 35 10.76 -3.01 5.43
N ARG A 36 9.61 -2.33 5.58
CA ARG A 36 9.54 -0.93 6.02
C ARG A 36 8.46 -0.73 7.08
N ARG A 37 8.71 0.18 8.02
CA ARG A 37 7.65 0.65 8.95
C ARG A 37 6.81 1.70 8.25
N PHE A 38 5.63 1.97 8.80
CA PHE A 38 4.74 3.02 8.30
C PHE A 38 5.45 4.38 8.17
N GLN A 39 6.21 4.77 9.19
CA GLN A 39 6.97 6.03 9.17
C GLN A 39 8.05 6.05 8.09
N ASP A 40 8.73 4.93 7.84
CA ASP A 40 9.76 4.87 6.80
C ASP A 40 9.12 5.11 5.40
N LEU A 41 7.97 4.49 5.13
CA LEU A 41 7.18 4.70 3.90
C LEU A 41 6.68 6.15 3.79
N GLN A 42 6.17 6.71 4.90
CA GLN A 42 5.68 8.08 4.92
C GLN A 42 6.79 9.10 4.65
N THR A 43 7.99 8.87 5.18
CA THR A 43 9.16 9.71 4.92
C THR A 43 9.69 9.55 3.50
N GLY A 44 9.64 8.33 2.93
CA GLY A 44 10.03 8.05 1.55
C GLY A 44 9.10 8.61 0.47
N LEU A 45 7.87 8.97 0.86
CA LEU A 45 6.80 9.42 -0.06
C LEU A 45 6.32 10.84 0.30
N PRO A 46 7.14 11.89 0.06
CA PRO A 46 6.76 13.26 0.36
C PRO A 46 5.48 13.66 -0.40
N GLY A 47 4.54 14.26 0.32
CA GLY A 47 3.23 14.67 -0.22
C GLY A 47 2.15 13.59 -0.18
N LEU A 48 2.46 12.38 0.31
CA LEU A 48 1.44 11.39 0.64
C LEU A 48 0.90 11.65 2.05
N ALA A 49 -0.40 11.91 2.15
CA ALA A 49 -1.05 12.07 3.45
C ALA A 49 -1.11 10.73 4.21
N PRO A 50 -0.92 10.73 5.54
CA PRO A 50 -0.86 9.49 6.34
C PRO A 50 -2.14 8.64 6.25
N ASN A 51 -3.31 9.28 6.19
CA ASN A 51 -4.58 8.58 6.02
C ASN A 51 -4.64 7.84 4.67
N ILE A 52 -4.18 8.46 3.59
CA ILE A 52 -4.12 7.83 2.27
C ILE A 52 -3.12 6.67 2.26
N LEU A 53 -1.96 6.81 2.91
CA LEU A 53 -1.01 5.70 3.05
C LEU A 53 -1.65 4.51 3.81
N SER A 54 -2.35 4.79 4.90
CA SER A 54 -3.05 3.77 5.70
C SER A 54 -4.12 3.05 4.87
N ASP A 55 -4.96 3.80 4.15
CA ASP A 55 -6.00 3.23 3.29
C ASP A 55 -5.40 2.38 2.15
N ARG A 56 -4.26 2.81 1.59
CA ARG A 56 -3.55 2.07 0.54
C ARG A 56 -2.94 0.78 1.08
N LEU A 57 -2.25 0.82 2.21
CA LEU A 57 -1.66 -0.38 2.82
C LEU A 57 -2.73 -1.41 3.18
N LYS A 58 -3.88 -0.98 3.72
CA LYS A 58 -5.02 -1.88 3.98
C LYS A 58 -5.54 -2.53 2.70
N LEU A 59 -5.78 -1.75 1.65
CA LEU A 59 -6.24 -2.27 0.37
C LEU A 59 -5.23 -3.27 -0.22
N MET A 60 -3.94 -2.94 -0.16
CA MET A 60 -2.87 -3.83 -0.64
C MET A 60 -2.81 -5.12 0.18
N GLU A 61 -2.97 -5.06 1.50
CA GLU A 61 -3.05 -6.22 2.40
C GLU A 61 -4.25 -7.11 2.08
N GLU A 62 -5.44 -6.52 1.93
CA GLU A 62 -6.66 -7.24 1.54
C GLU A 62 -6.54 -7.99 0.20
N HIS A 63 -5.76 -7.42 -0.72
CA HIS A 63 -5.51 -8.01 -2.04
C HIS A 63 -4.23 -8.87 -2.10
N GLY A 64 -3.54 -9.08 -0.97
CA GLY A 64 -2.34 -9.91 -0.87
C GLY A 64 -1.10 -9.33 -1.56
N LEU A 65 -1.09 -8.02 -1.83
CA LEU A 65 0.05 -7.31 -2.43
C LEU A 65 1.12 -6.96 -1.40
N VAL A 66 0.74 -6.80 -0.14
CA VAL A 66 1.61 -6.46 0.99
C VAL A 66 1.20 -7.31 2.19
N THR A 67 2.16 -7.70 3.01
CA THR A 67 1.91 -8.37 4.28
C THR A 67 2.27 -7.46 5.44
N ARG A 68 1.39 -7.36 6.44
CA ARG A 68 1.67 -6.67 7.70
C ARG A 68 2.16 -7.65 8.75
N ARG A 69 3.30 -7.38 9.37
CA ARG A 69 3.85 -8.16 10.47
C ARG A 69 4.05 -7.30 11.71
N PHE A 70 3.60 -7.78 12.87
CA PHE A 70 3.95 -7.16 14.14
C PHE A 70 5.30 -7.70 14.63
N TYR A 71 6.21 -6.79 15.00
CA TYR A 71 7.54 -7.13 15.51
C TYR A 71 7.72 -6.77 16.99
N SER A 72 6.74 -6.09 17.59
CA SER A 72 6.69 -5.73 19.00
C SER A 72 5.23 -5.74 19.41
N ASP A 73 4.91 -6.36 20.54
CA ASP A 73 3.54 -6.41 21.09
C ASP A 73 3.28 -5.25 22.07
N HIS A 74 4.33 -4.67 22.65
CA HIS A 74 4.23 -3.63 23.69
C HIS A 74 5.26 -2.49 23.49
N PRO A 75 4.87 -1.36 22.86
CA PRO A 75 3.63 -1.12 22.12
C PRO A 75 3.58 -1.91 20.81
N PRO A 76 2.38 -2.17 20.24
CA PRO A 76 2.24 -2.86 18.98
C PRO A 76 2.92 -2.07 17.85
N ARG A 77 3.96 -2.65 17.23
CA ARG A 77 4.63 -2.05 16.08
C ARG A 77 4.59 -2.97 14.89
N ALA A 78 4.16 -2.43 13.76
CA ALA A 78 4.03 -3.16 12.51
C ALA A 78 5.09 -2.73 11.50
N GLU A 79 5.50 -3.68 10.69
CA GLU A 79 6.25 -3.51 9.46
C GLU A 79 5.48 -4.13 8.29
N TYR A 80 5.81 -3.68 7.09
CA TYR A 80 5.18 -4.07 5.84
C TYR A 80 6.22 -4.69 4.91
N ALA A 81 5.84 -5.75 4.21
CA ALA A 81 6.63 -6.50 3.22
C ALA A 81 5.86 -6.65 1.92
#